data_AF-A0A965P8H6-F1
#
_entry.id   AF-A0A965P8H6-F1
#
_cell.length_a   1.000
_cell.length_b   1.000
_cell.length_c   1.000
_cell.angle_alpha   90.00
_cell.angle_beta   90.00
_cell.angle_gamma   90.00
#
_symmetry.space_group_name_H-M   'P 1'
#
loop_
_entity.id
_entity.type
_entity.pdbx_description
1 polymer ?
#
loop_
_entity_poly.entity_id
_entity_poly.type
_entity_poly.pdbx_seq_one_letter_code
_entity_poly.pdbx_strand_id
1 'polypeptide(L)'
;MLKIVLSVLCGLLLLTSAGMASAQSSGVGPFSNGGLRGGMNSMSTRLVDPLNATTVSGVIPSRLERQRQRNGIYQYEPSKVQILSSSQSQINTVGIACRVVDARLVGFNYQQEAVYEVSCGNGMGYVVGSSSPPTAVDCVTVSGRADVALREDPEARPVLCTLSGNQNVTGIVSRYAREAGVTCEIDAAAMAGVSVSGNAIYEVGCKDADGYWVEKADANWIVTPCVKVAALNSACQFTTRDEQNATLKAWLAGTPAAACDVADVRYIGANASGAFYEAKCGAGDGYVARFSDDMRVQQIYACDQAAAIGGGCRLTAAAGAPA
;
A
#
# COMPACT_ATOMS: atom_id res chain seq x y z
N MET A 1 -59.15 21.41 -4.58
CA MET A 1 -59.75 20.49 -5.59
C MET A 1 -58.87 19.25 -5.71
N LEU A 2 -59.36 18.12 -6.25
CA LEU A 2 -58.66 16.86 -6.67
C LEU A 2 -57.24 16.59 -6.09
N LYS A 3 -56.93 15.55 -5.29
CA LYS A 3 -57.54 14.22 -5.00
C LYS A 3 -57.44 13.17 -6.14
N ILE A 4 -56.42 12.31 -6.04
CA ILE A 4 -56.22 10.91 -6.51
C ILE A 4 -54.81 10.52 -6.00
N VAL A 5 -54.48 9.41 -5.32
CA VAL A 5 -55.22 8.21 -4.83
C VAL A 5 -55.48 7.08 -5.83
N LEU A 6 -54.47 6.22 -6.05
CA LEU A 6 -54.61 4.76 -6.26
C LEU A 6 -53.28 4.04 -5.90
N SER A 7 -53.24 2.70 -5.94
CA SER A 7 -53.32 1.85 -4.73
C SER A 7 -53.29 0.34 -5.07
N VAL A 8 -52.34 -0.39 -4.46
CA VAL A 8 -52.34 -1.85 -4.15
C VAL A 8 -52.36 -2.88 -5.30
N LEU A 9 -51.27 -3.66 -5.36
CA LEU A 9 -51.20 -5.12 -5.58
C LEU A 9 -49.85 -5.55 -4.99
N CYS A 10 -49.71 -6.38 -3.94
CA CYS A 10 -50.32 -7.68 -3.62
C CYS A 10 -49.82 -8.81 -4.55
N GLY A 11 -48.78 -9.52 -4.11
CA GLY A 11 -48.19 -10.67 -4.79
C GLY A 11 -47.57 -11.62 -3.76
N LEU A 12 -48.24 -12.73 -3.50
CA LEU A 12 -47.89 -13.72 -2.47
C LEU A 12 -47.16 -14.91 -3.12
N LEU A 13 -45.91 -15.20 -2.72
CA LEU A 13 -45.22 -16.43 -3.12
C LEU A 13 -44.58 -17.18 -1.94
N LEU A 14 -45.25 -18.29 -1.60
CA LEU A 14 -44.79 -19.57 -1.04
C LEU A 14 -43.35 -19.71 -0.49
N LEU A 15 -43.26 -20.28 0.72
CA LEU A 15 -42.04 -20.86 1.27
C LEU A 15 -41.70 -22.17 0.56
N THR A 16 -40.40 -22.44 0.37
CA THR A 16 -39.85 -23.80 0.26
C THR A 16 -38.61 -23.93 1.15
N SER A 17 -38.54 -24.99 1.96
CA SER A 17 -37.50 -25.19 2.97
C SER A 17 -36.54 -26.31 2.59
N ALA A 18 -35.27 -25.98 2.38
CA ALA A 18 -34.14 -26.91 2.35
C ALA A 18 -32.85 -26.12 2.67
N GLY A 19 -31.87 -26.64 3.42
CA GLY A 19 -31.85 -27.86 4.23
C GLY A 19 -30.58 -27.86 5.09
N MET A 20 -30.66 -28.25 6.37
CA MET A 20 -29.51 -28.17 7.28
C MET A 20 -28.51 -29.31 7.03
N ALA A 21 -27.33 -28.96 6.52
CA ALA A 21 -26.20 -29.88 6.43
C ALA A 21 -25.34 -29.80 7.71
N SER A 22 -25.57 -30.71 8.65
CA SER A 22 -24.78 -30.81 9.88
C SER A 22 -23.41 -31.46 9.63
N ALA A 23 -22.34 -30.67 9.64
CA ALA A 23 -20.97 -31.20 9.66
C ALA A 23 -20.68 -31.82 11.03
N GLN A 24 -20.49 -33.14 11.07
CA GLN A 24 -20.22 -33.88 12.32
C GLN A 24 -18.75 -33.76 12.71
N SER A 25 -18.48 -33.31 13.94
CA SER A 25 -17.14 -33.28 14.52
C SER A 25 -16.65 -34.69 14.83
N SER A 26 -15.47 -35.06 14.30
CA SER A 26 -14.92 -36.41 14.45
C SER A 26 -13.96 -36.49 15.64
N GLY A 27 -14.32 -37.36 16.59
CA GLY A 27 -13.58 -37.88 17.75
C GLY A 27 -12.17 -37.36 18.07
N VAL A 28 -12.04 -36.77 19.27
CA VAL A 28 -10.77 -36.75 20.01
C VAL A 28 -10.56 -38.12 20.68
N GLY A 29 -9.39 -38.72 20.51
CA GLY A 29 -8.95 -39.94 21.20
C GLY A 29 -7.43 -39.93 21.45
N PRO A 30 -6.90 -40.54 22.54
CA PRO A 30 -5.62 -40.08 23.10
C PRO A 30 -4.48 -41.14 23.17
N PHE A 31 -3.25 -40.64 23.34
CA PHE A 31 -1.98 -41.35 23.62
C PHE A 31 -1.46 -42.28 22.49
N SER A 32 -0.19 -42.24 22.08
CA SER A 32 0.97 -42.54 22.96
C SER A 32 2.32 -41.99 22.44
N ASN A 33 3.36 -42.08 23.27
CA ASN A 33 4.73 -41.64 22.97
C ASN A 33 5.43 -42.48 21.88
N GLY A 34 6.28 -41.81 21.08
CA GLY A 34 7.15 -42.46 20.08
C GLY A 34 8.15 -41.46 19.48
N GLY A 35 9.28 -41.22 20.16
CA GLY A 35 10.25 -40.20 19.75
C GLY A 35 11.20 -40.66 18.65
N LEU A 36 11.29 -39.90 17.55
CA LEU A 36 12.36 -40.01 16.55
C LEU A 36 12.92 -38.62 16.22
N ARG A 37 14.24 -38.56 15.97
CA ARG A 37 14.93 -37.34 15.55
C ARG A 37 14.66 -37.06 14.07
N GLY A 38 14.13 -35.87 13.77
CA GLY A 38 14.00 -35.34 12.41
C GLY A 38 14.30 -33.84 12.42
N GLY A 39 14.97 -33.34 11.39
CA GLY A 39 15.37 -31.93 11.30
C GLY A 39 14.18 -31.00 11.09
N MET A 40 14.16 -29.86 11.79
CA MET A 40 13.14 -28.83 11.63
C MET A 40 13.35 -28.05 10.32
N ASN A 41 12.84 -28.58 9.21
CA ASN A 41 12.55 -27.75 8.05
C ASN A 41 11.41 -26.79 8.41
N SER A 42 11.72 -25.50 8.53
CA SER A 42 10.70 -24.47 8.73
C SER A 42 9.76 -24.43 7.51
N MET A 43 8.54 -24.92 7.68
CA MET A 43 7.46 -24.68 6.73
C MET A 43 6.99 -23.22 6.86
N SER A 44 7.81 -22.30 6.34
CA SER A 44 7.35 -20.94 6.05
C SER A 44 6.15 -21.06 5.11
N THR A 45 4.99 -20.60 5.59
CA THR A 45 3.74 -20.63 4.83
C THR A 45 3.89 -19.76 3.60
N ARG A 46 4.06 -20.40 2.43
CA ARG A 46 4.13 -19.74 1.13
C ARG A 46 2.79 -19.06 0.81
N LEU A 47 2.65 -17.81 1.26
CA LEU A 47 1.88 -16.83 0.51
C LEU A 47 2.39 -16.86 -0.94
N VAL A 48 1.47 -16.99 -1.89
CA VAL A 48 1.81 -17.00 -3.31
C VAL A 48 2.07 -15.56 -3.73
N ASP A 49 3.28 -15.07 -3.48
CA ASP A 49 3.70 -13.75 -3.96
C ASP A 49 3.52 -13.73 -5.49
N PRO A 50 2.74 -12.79 -6.06
CA PRO A 50 2.58 -12.69 -7.52
C PRO A 50 3.92 -12.49 -8.24
N LEU A 51 4.95 -11.95 -7.57
CA LEU A 51 6.30 -11.90 -8.13
C LEU A 51 7.01 -13.26 -8.24
N ASN A 52 6.50 -14.34 -7.63
CA ASN A 52 6.99 -15.69 -7.89
C ASN A 52 6.62 -16.18 -9.31
N ALA A 53 5.67 -15.53 -10.00
CA ALA A 53 5.39 -15.74 -11.43
C ALA A 53 6.24 -14.85 -12.36
N THR A 54 6.82 -13.78 -11.81
CA THR A 54 7.64 -12.78 -12.51
C THR A 54 9.13 -12.88 -12.18
N THR A 55 9.55 -13.91 -11.43
CA THR A 55 10.95 -14.16 -11.08
C THR A 55 11.70 -14.63 -12.32
N VAL A 56 12.41 -13.71 -12.96
CA VAL A 56 13.37 -14.04 -14.03
C VAL A 56 14.48 -14.86 -13.39
N SER A 57 14.62 -16.12 -13.81
CA SER A 57 15.68 -16.99 -13.28
C SER A 57 17.06 -16.39 -13.58
N GLY A 58 17.92 -16.31 -12.56
CA GLY A 58 19.31 -15.87 -12.72
C GLY A 58 20.02 -16.73 -13.76
N VAL A 59 20.32 -16.14 -14.93
CA VAL A 59 20.69 -16.90 -16.14
C VAL A 59 22.12 -17.42 -16.05
N ILE A 60 22.29 -18.59 -15.43
CA ILE A 60 23.44 -19.46 -15.66
C ILE A 60 23.08 -20.36 -16.85
N PRO A 61 23.52 -20.05 -18.09
CA PRO A 61 23.10 -20.81 -19.26
C PRO A 61 23.59 -22.26 -19.14
N SER A 62 22.68 -23.21 -19.33
CA SER A 62 22.96 -24.64 -19.24
C SER A 62 24.07 -25.06 -20.21
N ARG A 63 24.59 -26.29 -20.04
CA ARG A 63 25.49 -26.90 -21.03
C ARG A 63 24.81 -26.99 -22.41
N LEU A 64 23.48 -27.12 -22.45
CA LEU A 64 22.70 -27.23 -23.68
C LEU A 64 22.59 -25.88 -24.41
N GLU A 65 22.38 -24.77 -23.71
CA GLU A 65 22.30 -23.43 -24.30
C GLU A 65 23.63 -22.98 -24.88
N ARG A 66 24.74 -23.22 -24.16
CA ARG A 66 26.11 -22.98 -24.68
C ARG A 66 26.42 -23.82 -25.93
N GLN A 67 25.77 -24.98 -26.09
CA GLN A 67 25.88 -25.81 -27.28
C GLN A 67 24.96 -25.35 -28.43
N ARG A 68 23.76 -24.83 -28.12
CA ARG A 68 22.86 -24.19 -29.10
C ARG A 68 23.44 -22.90 -29.68
N GLN A 69 24.04 -22.06 -28.84
CA GLN A 69 24.75 -20.84 -29.26
C GLN A 69 25.91 -21.14 -30.22
N ARG A 70 26.70 -22.21 -29.95
CA ARG A 70 27.77 -22.66 -30.86
C ARG A 70 27.27 -23.18 -32.21
N ASN A 71 26.04 -23.66 -32.30
CA ASN A 71 25.48 -24.28 -33.51
C ASN A 71 24.70 -23.30 -34.40
N GLY A 72 24.75 -21.99 -34.13
CA GLY A 72 24.10 -20.98 -34.98
C GLY A 72 22.57 -21.03 -34.98
N ILE A 73 21.95 -21.74 -34.02
CA ILE A 73 20.49 -21.77 -33.87
C ILE A 73 20.05 -20.41 -33.32
N TYR A 74 19.62 -19.55 -34.24
CA TYR A 74 19.16 -18.18 -34.00
C TYR A 74 18.23 -18.16 -32.77
N GLN A 75 18.69 -17.56 -31.68
CA GLN A 75 17.80 -17.27 -30.56
C GLN A 75 16.81 -16.23 -31.04
N TYR A 76 15.51 -16.50 -30.88
CA TYR A 76 14.46 -15.58 -31.29
C TYR A 76 14.44 -14.37 -30.35
N GLU A 77 15.27 -13.38 -30.67
CA GLU A 77 15.22 -12.05 -30.08
C GLU A 77 14.09 -11.27 -30.78
N PRO A 78 12.98 -10.94 -30.08
CA PRO A 78 11.84 -10.30 -30.72
C PRO A 78 12.21 -8.87 -31.15
N SER A 79 11.85 -8.50 -32.38
CA SER A 79 12.07 -7.12 -32.87
C SER A 79 11.32 -6.10 -32.00
N LYS A 80 11.79 -4.85 -31.93
CA LYS A 80 11.14 -3.79 -31.12
C LYS A 80 9.64 -3.63 -31.44
N VAL A 81 9.24 -3.85 -32.71
CA VAL A 81 7.82 -3.83 -33.13
C VAL A 81 7.03 -4.97 -32.47
N GLN A 82 7.60 -6.18 -32.42
CA GLN A 82 6.98 -7.34 -31.75
C GLN A 82 6.97 -7.20 -30.23
N ILE A 83 7.99 -6.59 -29.62
CA ILE A 83 8.00 -6.27 -28.18
C ILE A 83 6.87 -5.30 -27.85
N LEU A 84 6.73 -4.21 -28.62
CA LEU A 84 5.68 -3.21 -28.42
C LEU A 84 4.28 -3.80 -28.59
N SER A 85 4.03 -4.59 -29.65
CA SER A 85 2.71 -5.21 -29.87
C SER A 85 2.37 -6.27 -28.83
N SER A 86 3.33 -7.10 -28.43
CA SER A 86 3.13 -8.10 -27.36
C SER A 86 2.84 -7.42 -26.02
N SER A 87 3.62 -6.39 -25.67
CA SER A 87 3.42 -5.59 -24.45
C SER A 87 2.04 -4.93 -24.41
N GLN A 88 1.62 -4.33 -25.53
CA GLN A 88 0.30 -3.72 -25.66
C GLN A 88 -0.83 -4.75 -25.56
N SER A 89 -0.62 -5.98 -26.04
CA SER A 89 -1.59 -7.07 -25.86
C SER A 89 -1.69 -7.52 -24.40
N GLN A 90 -0.57 -7.72 -23.71
CA GLN A 90 -0.58 -8.20 -22.32
C GLN A 90 -1.16 -7.15 -21.35
N ILE A 91 -0.75 -5.89 -21.46
CA ILE A 91 -1.28 -4.82 -20.58
C ILE A 91 -2.81 -4.63 -20.76
N ASN A 92 -3.32 -4.80 -21.99
CA ASN A 92 -4.76 -4.83 -22.28
C ASN A 92 -5.46 -6.05 -21.67
N THR A 93 -4.81 -7.23 -21.65
CA THR A 93 -5.39 -8.47 -21.10
C THR A 93 -5.47 -8.43 -19.57
N VAL A 94 -4.56 -7.72 -18.90
CA VAL A 94 -4.64 -7.39 -17.46
C VAL A 94 -5.68 -6.28 -17.18
N GLY A 95 -6.29 -5.69 -18.21
CA GLY A 95 -7.32 -4.66 -18.08
C GLY A 95 -6.79 -3.26 -17.76
N ILE A 96 -5.48 -3.03 -17.88
CA ILE A 96 -4.85 -1.75 -17.55
C ILE A 96 -4.92 -0.81 -18.75
N ALA A 97 -5.54 0.36 -18.57
CA ALA A 97 -5.68 1.40 -19.58
C ALA A 97 -4.35 2.11 -19.89
N CYS A 98 -3.47 1.43 -20.61
CA CYS A 98 -2.14 1.89 -21.00
C CYS A 98 -2.00 1.90 -22.53
N ARG A 99 -1.77 3.09 -23.11
CA ARG A 99 -1.16 3.17 -24.45
C ARG A 99 0.35 3.02 -24.26
N VAL A 100 0.91 1.91 -24.73
CA VAL A 100 2.36 1.66 -24.69
C VAL A 100 3.06 2.66 -25.62
N VAL A 101 4.08 3.36 -25.10
CA VAL A 101 4.92 4.31 -25.85
C VAL A 101 6.37 3.85 -25.95
N ASP A 102 6.85 3.08 -24.98
CA ASP A 102 8.06 2.27 -25.12
C ASP A 102 7.94 0.94 -24.37
N ALA A 103 8.69 -0.07 -24.78
CA ALA A 103 8.75 -1.36 -24.10
C ALA A 103 10.06 -2.11 -24.40
N ARG A 104 10.48 -2.98 -23.48
CA ARG A 104 11.58 -3.93 -23.67
C ARG A 104 11.21 -5.32 -23.14
N LEU A 105 11.85 -6.35 -23.69
CA LEU A 105 11.88 -7.67 -23.06
C LEU A 105 12.82 -7.60 -21.85
N VAL A 106 12.35 -8.02 -20.68
CA VAL A 106 13.15 -8.17 -19.45
C VAL A 106 13.81 -9.55 -19.42
N GLY A 107 13.06 -10.57 -19.87
CA GLY A 107 13.51 -11.95 -19.90
C GLY A 107 12.32 -12.90 -20.02
N PHE A 108 12.47 -14.09 -19.44
CA PHE A 108 11.42 -15.11 -19.36
C PHE A 108 11.29 -15.64 -17.92
N ASN A 109 10.10 -16.07 -17.54
CA ASN A 109 9.87 -16.75 -16.25
C ASN A 109 10.21 -18.26 -16.34
N TYR A 110 9.94 -19.01 -15.27
CA TYR A 110 10.27 -20.44 -15.20
C TYR A 110 9.42 -21.33 -16.12
N GLN A 111 8.29 -20.84 -16.62
CA GLN A 111 7.47 -21.49 -17.67
C GLN A 111 7.92 -21.14 -19.09
N GLN A 112 8.98 -20.33 -19.24
CA GLN A 112 9.43 -19.73 -20.50
C GLN A 112 8.44 -18.73 -21.13
N GLU A 113 7.53 -18.17 -20.33
CA GLU A 113 6.64 -17.07 -20.72
C GLU A 113 7.41 -15.74 -20.68
N ALA A 114 7.13 -14.83 -21.61
CA ALA A 114 7.88 -13.59 -21.76
C ALA A 114 7.49 -12.56 -20.69
N VAL A 115 8.49 -11.89 -20.12
CA VAL A 115 8.32 -10.79 -19.16
C VAL A 115 8.78 -9.49 -19.83
N TYR A 116 7.89 -8.51 -19.90
CA TYR A 116 8.13 -7.21 -20.53
C TYR A 116 8.19 -6.09 -19.48
N GLU A 117 9.01 -5.08 -19.74
CA GLU A 117 8.87 -3.77 -19.09
C GLU A 117 8.17 -2.84 -20.07
N VAL A 118 7.19 -2.10 -19.56
CA VAL A 118 6.26 -1.26 -20.31
C VAL A 118 6.33 0.16 -19.79
N SER A 119 6.37 1.14 -20.70
CA SER A 119 6.20 2.56 -20.43
C SER A 119 4.95 3.06 -21.15
N CYS A 120 4.03 3.67 -20.40
CA CYS A 120 2.73 4.12 -20.87
C CYS A 120 2.71 5.63 -21.14
N GLY A 121 1.92 6.09 -22.11
CA GLY A 121 1.84 7.49 -22.52
C GLY A 121 1.31 8.49 -21.47
N ASN A 122 0.78 8.00 -20.34
CA ASN A 122 0.43 8.78 -19.15
C ASN A 122 1.56 8.82 -18.09
N GLY A 123 2.78 8.37 -18.44
CA GLY A 123 3.94 8.32 -17.55
C GLY A 123 3.89 7.19 -16.52
N MET A 124 3.02 6.19 -16.70
CA MET A 124 2.95 4.98 -15.87
C MET A 124 3.91 3.91 -16.39
N GLY A 125 4.50 3.13 -15.49
CA GLY A 125 5.40 2.02 -15.83
C GLY A 125 4.96 0.71 -15.20
N TYR A 126 5.14 -0.41 -15.90
CA TYR A 126 4.80 -1.75 -15.41
C TYR A 126 5.82 -2.81 -15.86
N VAL A 127 6.03 -3.83 -15.04
CA VAL A 127 6.52 -5.13 -15.48
C VAL A 127 5.31 -6.05 -15.70
N VAL A 128 5.21 -6.67 -16.87
CA VAL A 128 4.06 -7.48 -17.30
C VAL A 128 4.52 -8.86 -17.75
N GLY A 129 4.00 -9.91 -17.13
CA GLY A 129 4.23 -11.30 -17.54
C GLY A 129 3.16 -11.79 -18.51
N SER A 130 3.56 -12.47 -19.58
CA SER A 130 2.65 -13.08 -20.57
C SER A 130 2.05 -14.41 -20.10
N SER A 131 1.83 -14.57 -18.79
CA SER A 131 1.33 -15.80 -18.17
C SER A 131 -0.18 -15.99 -18.39
N SER A 132 -0.74 -17.11 -17.93
CA SER A 132 -2.19 -17.32 -17.89
C SER A 132 -2.68 -17.62 -16.46
N PRO A 133 -3.38 -16.68 -15.78
CA PRO A 133 -3.65 -15.30 -16.20
C PRO A 133 -2.36 -14.45 -16.29
N PRO A 134 -2.35 -13.39 -17.11
CA PRO A 134 -1.21 -12.47 -17.17
C PRO A 134 -1.15 -11.62 -15.90
N THR A 135 0.05 -11.26 -15.48
CA THR A 135 0.30 -10.44 -14.29
C THR A 135 0.91 -9.11 -14.67
N ALA A 136 0.58 -8.04 -13.95
CA ALA A 136 1.27 -6.76 -14.04
C ALA A 136 1.56 -6.23 -12.63
N VAL A 137 2.76 -5.69 -12.44
CA VAL A 137 3.18 -4.96 -11.23
C VAL A 137 3.78 -3.64 -11.68
N ASP A 138 3.45 -2.53 -11.02
CA ASP A 138 3.94 -1.23 -11.43
C ASP A 138 5.45 -1.07 -11.13
N CYS A 139 6.12 -0.20 -11.88
CA CYS A 139 7.55 -0.03 -11.77
C CYS A 139 8.03 0.60 -10.46
N VAL A 140 7.18 1.30 -9.70
CA VAL A 140 7.57 1.82 -8.38
C VAL A 140 7.60 0.68 -7.36
N THR A 141 6.60 -0.20 -7.37
CA THR A 141 6.60 -1.43 -6.57
C THR A 141 7.77 -2.34 -6.93
N VAL A 142 8.11 -2.48 -8.22
CA VAL A 142 9.25 -3.29 -8.67
C VAL A 142 10.57 -2.71 -8.15
N SER A 143 10.83 -1.42 -8.36
CA SER A 143 12.08 -0.79 -7.90
C SER A 143 12.20 -0.80 -6.36
N GLY A 144 11.14 -0.46 -5.62
CA GLY A 144 11.17 -0.49 -4.16
C GLY A 144 11.42 -1.88 -3.57
N ARG A 145 10.86 -2.95 -4.18
CA ARG A 145 11.20 -4.33 -3.81
C ARG A 145 12.63 -4.72 -4.19
N ALA A 146 13.17 -4.19 -5.30
CA ALA A 146 14.57 -4.39 -5.67
C ALA A 146 15.54 -3.71 -4.68
N ASP A 147 15.21 -2.50 -4.22
CA ASP A 147 15.99 -1.75 -3.22
C ASP A 147 15.96 -2.43 -1.84
N VAL A 148 14.89 -3.16 -1.49
CA VAL A 148 14.88 -4.06 -0.32
C VAL A 148 15.80 -5.26 -0.57
N ALA A 149 15.60 -5.99 -1.67
CA ALA A 149 16.37 -7.19 -1.97
C ALA A 149 17.89 -6.95 -2.00
N LEU A 150 18.35 -5.83 -2.58
CA LEU A 150 19.77 -5.47 -2.66
C LEU A 150 20.37 -4.98 -1.33
N ARG A 151 19.53 -4.57 -0.37
CA ARG A 151 19.97 -4.26 1.01
C ARG A 151 20.05 -5.50 1.89
N GLU A 152 19.23 -6.52 1.62
CA GLU A 152 19.25 -7.82 2.31
C GLU A 152 20.34 -8.75 1.76
N ASP A 153 20.53 -8.78 0.43
CA ASP A 153 21.58 -9.52 -0.28
C ASP A 153 22.14 -8.69 -1.45
N PRO A 154 23.37 -8.14 -1.33
CA PRO A 154 24.03 -7.42 -2.43
C PRO A 154 24.29 -8.27 -3.69
N GLU A 155 24.29 -9.60 -3.59
CA GLU A 155 24.40 -10.51 -4.74
C GLU A 155 23.04 -10.90 -5.34
N ALA A 156 21.94 -10.35 -4.82
CA ALA A 156 20.62 -10.49 -5.41
C ALA A 156 20.59 -9.97 -6.87
N ARG A 157 19.67 -10.53 -7.66
CA ARG A 157 19.43 -10.14 -9.05
C ARG A 157 17.93 -9.86 -9.27
N PRO A 158 17.37 -8.84 -8.60
CA PRO A 158 15.96 -8.49 -8.74
C PRO A 158 15.64 -8.01 -10.16
N VAL A 159 14.35 -8.05 -10.51
CA VAL A 159 13.86 -7.35 -11.71
C VAL A 159 13.95 -5.85 -11.47
N LEU A 160 14.51 -5.11 -12.43
CA LEU A 160 14.65 -3.66 -12.40
C LEU A 160 13.86 -3.04 -13.55
N CYS A 161 13.17 -1.93 -13.31
CA CYS A 161 12.65 -1.08 -14.38
C CYS A 161 13.74 -0.10 -14.85
N THR A 162 14.06 -0.08 -16.14
CA THR A 162 15.14 0.75 -16.72
C THR A 162 14.70 1.58 -17.92
N LEU A 163 13.42 1.56 -18.31
CA LEU A 163 12.91 2.51 -19.30
C LEU A 163 12.85 3.92 -18.68
N SER A 164 13.24 4.94 -19.44
CA SER A 164 13.35 6.32 -18.95
C SER A 164 12.03 6.89 -18.42
N GLY A 165 10.90 6.58 -19.08
CA GLY A 165 9.55 6.97 -18.63
C GLY A 165 9.15 6.38 -17.27
N ASN A 166 9.81 5.30 -16.84
CA ASN A 166 9.50 4.58 -15.59
C ASN A 166 10.36 5.06 -14.40
N GLN A 167 11.34 5.94 -14.63
CA GLN A 167 12.27 6.42 -13.59
C GLN A 167 11.70 7.58 -12.74
N ASN A 168 10.60 8.20 -13.17
CA ASN A 168 10.00 9.34 -12.46
C ASN A 168 9.11 8.87 -11.29
N VAL A 169 9.71 8.28 -10.26
CA VAL A 169 9.01 7.75 -9.07
C VAL A 169 8.13 8.83 -8.42
N THR A 170 8.70 10.01 -8.12
CA THR A 170 7.94 11.12 -7.50
C THR A 170 6.73 11.51 -8.32
N GLY A 171 6.88 11.66 -9.64
CA GLY A 171 5.77 12.01 -10.53
C GLY A 171 4.72 10.90 -10.71
N ILE A 172 5.10 9.63 -10.57
CA ILE A 172 4.18 8.48 -10.59
C ILE A 172 3.38 8.44 -9.28
N VAL A 173 4.05 8.38 -8.13
CA VAL A 173 3.39 8.29 -6.83
C VAL A 173 2.57 9.54 -6.52
N SER A 174 3.00 10.74 -6.97
CA SER A 174 2.18 11.95 -6.88
C SER A 174 0.80 11.77 -7.53
N ARG A 175 0.69 11.03 -8.65
CA ARG A 175 -0.62 10.77 -9.28
C ARG A 175 -1.46 9.82 -8.43
N TYR A 176 -0.88 8.76 -7.87
CA TYR A 176 -1.57 7.89 -6.91
C TYR A 176 -2.12 8.69 -5.72
N ALA A 177 -1.30 9.58 -5.16
CA ALA A 177 -1.71 10.45 -4.06
C ALA A 177 -2.83 11.42 -4.47
N ARG A 178 -2.82 11.99 -5.68
CA ARG A 178 -3.95 12.80 -6.20
C ARG A 178 -5.22 11.97 -6.38
N GLU A 179 -5.13 10.76 -6.94
CA GLU A 179 -6.26 9.83 -7.08
C GLU A 179 -6.81 9.40 -5.72
N ALA A 180 -5.96 9.35 -4.69
CA ALA A 180 -6.31 9.10 -3.29
C ALA A 180 -6.84 10.34 -2.53
N GLY A 181 -6.87 11.52 -3.16
CA GLY A 181 -7.38 12.75 -2.56
C GLY A 181 -6.36 13.62 -1.80
N VAL A 182 -5.07 13.31 -1.85
CA VAL A 182 -4.00 14.13 -1.22
C VAL A 182 -3.85 15.46 -1.97
N THR A 183 -4.01 16.57 -1.25
CA THR A 183 -4.06 17.94 -1.82
C THR A 183 -2.79 18.77 -1.63
N CYS A 184 -1.85 18.36 -0.79
CA CYS A 184 -0.59 19.10 -0.52
C CYS A 184 0.29 19.31 -1.77
N GLU A 185 1.30 20.17 -1.71
CA GLU A 185 2.39 20.14 -2.70
C GLU A 185 3.30 18.94 -2.38
N ILE A 186 3.57 18.07 -3.36
CA ILE A 186 4.35 16.82 -3.15
C ILE A 186 5.73 17.04 -3.77
N ASP A 187 6.78 16.92 -2.97
CA ASP A 187 8.17 17.16 -3.32
C ASP A 187 9.04 15.89 -3.33
N ALA A 188 8.74 14.93 -2.46
CA ALA A 188 9.38 13.61 -2.41
C ALA A 188 8.35 12.46 -2.39
N ALA A 189 8.71 11.29 -2.94
CA ALA A 189 7.91 10.07 -2.81
C ALA A 189 8.71 8.80 -3.10
N ALA A 190 8.32 7.67 -2.50
CA ALA A 190 8.89 6.34 -2.76
C ALA A 190 7.90 5.22 -2.42
N MET A 191 8.31 3.96 -2.60
CA MET A 191 7.65 2.82 -1.97
C MET A 191 8.05 2.77 -0.48
N ALA A 192 7.07 2.82 0.42
CA ALA A 192 7.29 2.69 1.87
C ALA A 192 7.45 1.22 2.28
N GLY A 193 6.68 0.33 1.65
CA GLY A 193 6.67 -1.10 1.97
C GLY A 193 5.45 -1.81 1.39
N VAL A 194 5.05 -2.89 2.06
CA VAL A 194 3.90 -3.73 1.70
C VAL A 194 3.04 -3.94 2.93
N SER A 195 1.71 -3.82 2.81
CA SER A 195 0.79 -4.02 3.93
C SER A 195 0.61 -5.50 4.27
N VAL A 196 0.01 -5.80 5.43
CA VAL A 196 -0.31 -7.19 5.84
C VAL A 196 -1.22 -7.92 4.85
N SER A 197 -1.93 -7.19 3.99
CA SER A 197 -2.78 -7.72 2.91
C SER A 197 -2.03 -7.98 1.60
N GLY A 198 -0.74 -7.63 1.52
CA GLY A 198 0.08 -7.76 0.30
C GLY A 198 0.05 -6.54 -0.63
N ASN A 199 -0.68 -5.48 -0.27
CA ASN A 199 -0.80 -4.26 -1.06
C ASN A 199 0.47 -3.41 -1.00
N ALA A 200 0.84 -2.75 -2.10
CA ALA A 200 1.92 -1.76 -2.09
C ALA A 200 1.51 -0.52 -1.28
N ILE A 201 2.38 -0.11 -0.36
CA ILE A 201 2.29 1.16 0.37
C ILE A 201 3.34 2.10 -0.22
N TYR A 202 2.90 3.27 -0.68
CA TYR A 202 3.78 4.36 -1.08
C TYR A 202 3.81 5.42 0.02
N GLU A 203 4.89 6.18 0.08
CA GLU A 203 4.96 7.39 0.88
C GLU A 203 5.07 8.61 -0.04
N VAL A 204 4.37 9.68 0.31
CA VAL A 204 4.58 11.03 -0.22
C VAL A 204 4.99 11.97 0.91
N GLY A 205 6.07 12.71 0.69
CA GLY A 205 6.35 13.93 1.43
C GLY A 205 5.41 15.03 0.96
N CYS A 206 5.02 15.90 1.88
CA CYS A 206 4.23 17.08 1.59
C CYS A 206 5.04 18.31 1.99
N LYS A 207 5.32 19.19 1.02
CA LYS A 207 6.09 20.40 1.29
C LYS A 207 5.43 21.22 2.41
N ASP A 208 6.20 21.47 3.46
CA ASP A 208 5.82 22.22 4.66
C ASP A 208 4.62 21.62 5.44
N ALA A 209 4.29 20.32 5.25
CA ALA A 209 3.15 19.65 5.86
C ALA A 209 3.35 18.12 6.09
N ASP A 210 2.48 17.49 6.89
CA ASP A 210 2.52 16.05 7.19
C ASP A 210 2.31 15.26 5.89
N GLY A 211 3.27 14.39 5.58
CA GLY A 211 3.17 13.46 4.46
C GLY A 211 2.13 12.37 4.70
N TYR A 212 2.02 11.45 3.73
CA TYR A 212 1.04 10.38 3.78
C TYR A 212 1.64 9.05 3.32
N TRP A 213 1.27 7.98 4.03
CA TRP A 213 1.26 6.64 3.45
C TRP A 213 -0.02 6.46 2.63
N VAL A 214 0.15 6.02 1.38
CA VAL A 214 -0.91 5.80 0.39
C VAL A 214 -0.85 4.33 -0.03
N GLU A 215 -1.78 3.52 0.47
CA GLU A 215 -1.92 2.09 0.14
C GLU A 215 -3.01 1.90 -0.92
N LYS A 216 -2.75 1.07 -1.93
CA LYS A 216 -3.75 0.67 -2.92
C LYS A 216 -4.47 -0.61 -2.49
N ALA A 217 -5.70 -0.51 -2.01
CA ALA A 217 -6.52 -1.62 -1.57
C ALA A 217 -7.64 -1.90 -2.58
N ASP A 218 -7.42 -2.89 -3.45
CA ASP A 218 -8.26 -3.22 -4.61
C ASP A 218 -8.50 -1.99 -5.52
N ALA A 219 -9.74 -1.51 -5.59
CA ALA A 219 -10.16 -0.32 -6.33
C ALA A 219 -10.16 0.97 -5.49
N ASN A 220 -9.81 0.88 -4.20
CA ASN A 220 -9.81 2.00 -3.25
C ASN A 220 -8.39 2.41 -2.86
N TRP A 221 -8.26 3.64 -2.37
CA TRP A 221 -7.04 4.13 -1.75
C TRP A 221 -7.24 4.25 -0.23
N ILE A 222 -6.26 3.82 0.55
CA ILE A 222 -6.18 4.05 2.00
C ILE A 222 -5.09 5.09 2.24
N VAL A 223 -5.48 6.26 2.73
CA VAL A 223 -4.58 7.37 3.06
C VAL A 223 -4.38 7.42 4.57
N THR A 224 -3.13 7.35 5.02
CA THR A 224 -2.77 7.43 6.44
C THR A 224 -1.75 8.56 6.64
N PRO A 225 -2.09 9.64 7.38
CA PRO A 225 -1.16 10.73 7.69
C PRO A 225 0.09 10.21 8.40
N CYS A 226 1.27 10.76 8.10
CA CYS A 226 2.54 10.30 8.65
C CYS A 226 2.63 10.46 10.18
N VAL A 227 1.92 11.43 10.77
CA VAL A 227 1.77 11.53 12.24
C VAL A 227 1.02 10.35 12.88
N LYS A 228 0.18 9.63 12.11
CA LYS A 228 -0.47 8.37 12.51
C LYS A 228 0.42 7.16 12.23
N VAL A 229 1.21 7.16 11.15
CA VAL A 229 2.23 6.14 10.87
C VAL A 229 3.23 6.03 12.03
N ALA A 230 3.72 7.17 12.53
CA ALA A 230 4.62 7.26 13.67
C ALA A 230 4.10 6.53 14.94
N ALA A 231 2.79 6.66 15.21
CA ALA A 231 2.15 6.02 16.36
C ALA A 231 1.93 4.50 16.21
N LEU A 232 2.17 3.94 15.02
CA LEU A 232 2.12 2.50 14.75
C LEU A 232 3.51 1.83 14.83
N ASN A 233 4.52 2.53 15.35
CA ASN A 233 5.94 2.11 15.36
C ASN A 233 6.55 1.94 13.95
N SER A 234 5.96 2.60 12.95
CA SER A 234 6.56 2.80 11.63
C SER A 234 7.08 4.23 11.51
N ALA A 235 7.86 4.54 10.48
CA ALA A 235 8.38 5.88 10.24
C ALA A 235 8.09 6.32 8.81
N CYS A 236 7.86 7.61 8.63
CA CYS A 236 7.96 8.26 7.33
C CYS A 236 9.37 8.81 7.11
N GLN A 237 9.88 8.71 5.89
CA GLN A 237 11.21 9.15 5.46
C GLN A 237 11.21 10.60 4.95
N PHE A 238 10.08 11.07 4.43
CA PHE A 238 9.87 12.38 3.79
C PHE A 238 8.92 13.26 4.61
N THR A 239 8.95 13.15 5.94
CA THR A 239 8.15 14.01 6.81
C THR A 239 8.89 14.25 8.13
N THR A 240 9.15 15.52 8.41
CA THR A 240 9.79 15.99 9.64
C THR A 240 8.78 16.18 10.76
N ARG A 241 9.29 16.38 11.98
CA ARG A 241 8.45 16.68 13.15
C ARG A 241 7.80 18.06 13.08
N ASP A 242 8.50 19.02 12.48
CA ASP A 242 8.01 20.40 12.36
C ASP A 242 6.87 20.52 11.33
N GLU A 243 6.90 19.71 10.26
CA GLU A 243 5.81 19.58 9.30
C GLU A 243 4.54 18.96 9.92
N GLN A 244 4.70 17.96 10.79
CA GLN A 244 3.60 17.40 11.60
C GLN A 244 2.99 18.45 12.53
N ASN A 245 3.83 19.21 13.22
CA ASN A 245 3.44 20.29 14.12
C ASN A 245 2.70 21.41 13.36
N ALA A 246 3.26 21.86 12.24
CA ALA A 246 2.68 22.89 11.37
C ALA A 246 1.31 22.48 10.82
N THR A 247 1.16 21.19 10.46
CA THR A 247 -0.10 20.64 9.93
C THR A 247 -1.20 20.64 10.97
N LEU A 248 -0.91 20.17 12.20
CA LEU A 248 -1.88 20.25 13.28
C LEU A 248 -2.23 21.71 13.60
N LYS A 249 -1.24 22.60 13.64
CA LYS A 249 -1.45 24.04 13.86
C LYS A 249 -2.37 24.66 12.80
N ALA A 250 -2.23 24.26 11.53
CA ALA A 250 -3.12 24.66 10.44
C ALA A 250 -4.54 24.09 10.63
N TRP A 251 -4.68 22.83 11.04
CA TRP A 251 -5.98 22.22 11.33
C TRP A 251 -6.70 22.84 12.55
N LEU A 252 -5.97 23.36 13.54
CA LEU A 252 -6.54 24.04 14.70
C LEU A 252 -7.02 25.47 14.41
N ALA A 253 -6.77 26.02 13.21
CA ALA A 253 -7.21 27.35 12.82
C ALA A 253 -8.74 27.51 12.91
N GLY A 254 -9.20 28.63 13.48
CA GLY A 254 -10.63 28.90 13.71
C GLY A 254 -11.27 28.12 14.87
N THR A 255 -10.53 27.25 15.56
CA THR A 255 -10.98 26.54 16.76
C THR A 255 -10.60 27.30 18.05
N PRO A 256 -11.13 26.93 19.23
CA PRO A 256 -10.66 27.47 20.51
C PRO A 256 -9.16 27.28 20.77
N ALA A 257 -8.53 26.28 20.14
CA ALA A 257 -7.10 26.01 20.24
C ALA A 257 -6.25 26.70 19.14
N ALA A 258 -6.82 27.61 18.34
CA ALA A 258 -6.09 28.30 17.25
C ALA A 258 -4.89 29.15 17.72
N ALA A 259 -4.82 29.49 19.01
CA ALA A 259 -3.67 30.17 19.63
C ALA A 259 -2.54 29.21 20.06
N CYS A 260 -2.71 27.89 19.93
CA CYS A 260 -1.70 26.90 20.25
C CYS A 260 -0.56 26.96 19.23
N ASP A 261 0.60 27.44 19.66
CA ASP A 261 1.85 27.23 18.90
C ASP A 261 2.30 25.79 19.07
N VAL A 262 1.87 24.90 18.18
CA VAL A 262 2.10 23.45 18.31
C VAL A 262 3.60 23.15 18.26
N ALA A 263 4.13 22.68 19.38
CA ALA A 263 5.53 22.29 19.55
C ALA A 263 5.73 20.78 19.49
N ASP A 264 4.68 19.97 19.69
CA ASP A 264 4.73 18.51 19.53
C ASP A 264 3.32 17.91 19.29
N VAL A 265 3.21 16.83 18.51
CA VAL A 265 1.92 16.20 18.15
C VAL A 265 1.90 14.67 18.28
N ARG A 266 0.83 14.08 18.80
CA ARG A 266 0.69 12.61 18.91
C ARG A 266 -0.69 12.14 18.50
N TYR A 267 -0.77 11.18 17.59
CA TYR A 267 -1.99 10.41 17.38
C TYR A 267 -2.30 9.55 18.63
N ILE A 268 -3.50 9.71 19.17
CA ILE A 268 -3.97 9.01 20.38
C ILE A 268 -4.67 7.69 20.00
N GLY A 269 -5.41 7.70 18.89
CA GLY A 269 -6.25 6.59 18.43
C GLY A 269 -7.45 7.08 17.63
N ALA A 270 -8.33 6.16 17.25
CA ALA A 270 -9.62 6.46 16.63
C ALA A 270 -10.71 5.50 17.11
N ASN A 271 -11.96 5.89 16.94
CA ASN A 271 -13.16 5.08 17.18
C ASN A 271 -14.28 5.52 16.22
N ALA A 272 -15.49 4.97 16.37
CA ALA A 272 -16.65 5.33 15.54
C ALA A 272 -17.13 6.80 15.66
N SER A 273 -16.49 7.61 16.50
CA SER A 273 -16.68 9.07 16.58
C SER A 273 -15.55 9.87 15.91
N GLY A 274 -14.51 9.21 15.39
CA GLY A 274 -13.42 9.83 14.64
C GLY A 274 -12.02 9.59 15.24
N ALA A 275 -11.04 10.32 14.72
CA ALA A 275 -9.63 10.27 15.13
C ALA A 275 -9.31 11.32 16.21
N PHE A 276 -8.35 11.02 17.09
CA PHE A 276 -7.95 11.88 18.20
C PHE A 276 -6.44 12.15 18.16
N TYR A 277 -6.05 13.41 18.27
CA TYR A 277 -4.67 13.87 18.27
C TYR A 277 -4.41 14.79 19.46
N GLU A 278 -3.28 14.61 20.13
CA GLU A 278 -2.77 15.50 21.17
C GLU A 278 -1.92 16.61 20.52
N ALA A 279 -2.19 17.85 20.90
CA ALA A 279 -1.41 19.03 20.60
C ALA A 279 -0.70 19.51 21.87
N LYS A 280 0.64 19.50 21.88
CA LYS A 280 1.43 20.22 22.88
C LYS A 280 1.70 21.63 22.37
N CYS A 281 1.28 22.64 23.12
CA CYS A 281 1.62 24.03 22.81
C CYS A 281 3.00 24.39 23.40
N GLY A 282 3.75 25.27 22.73
CA GLY A 282 5.06 25.75 23.21
C GLY A 282 4.98 26.56 24.51
N ALA A 283 3.82 27.14 24.79
CA ALA A 283 3.45 27.75 26.06
C ALA A 283 1.97 27.49 26.37
N GLY A 284 1.63 27.38 27.66
CA GLY A 284 0.29 27.03 28.13
C GLY A 284 -0.01 25.53 28.09
N ASP A 285 -1.24 25.16 28.44
CA ASP A 285 -1.71 23.78 28.40
C ASP A 285 -1.89 23.27 26.96
N GLY A 286 -1.78 21.94 26.81
CA GLY A 286 -2.08 21.27 25.54
C GLY A 286 -3.58 21.01 25.34
N TYR A 287 -3.89 20.46 24.18
CA TYR A 287 -5.25 20.09 23.79
C TYR A 287 -5.30 18.66 23.25
N VAL A 288 -6.47 18.03 23.34
CA VAL A 288 -6.84 16.91 22.48
C VAL A 288 -7.86 17.41 21.45
N ALA A 289 -7.55 17.23 20.18
CA ALA A 289 -8.43 17.54 19.07
C ALA A 289 -9.02 16.25 18.48
N ARG A 290 -10.34 16.23 18.33
CA ARG A 290 -11.10 15.17 17.67
C ARG A 290 -11.42 15.59 16.24
N PHE A 291 -11.20 14.69 15.30
CA PHE A 291 -11.37 14.87 13.86
C PHE A 291 -12.37 13.86 13.30
N SER A 292 -13.18 14.26 12.32
CA SER A 292 -13.91 13.32 11.45
C SER A 292 -12.97 12.75 10.38
N ASP A 293 -13.44 11.73 9.65
CA ASP A 293 -12.63 10.99 8.67
C ASP A 293 -12.18 11.85 7.46
N ASP A 294 -12.81 13.01 7.28
CA ASP A 294 -12.46 14.07 6.31
C ASP A 294 -11.47 15.10 6.87
N MET A 295 -10.83 14.81 8.01
CA MET A 295 -9.88 15.65 8.74
C MET A 295 -10.40 17.05 9.13
N ARG A 296 -11.72 17.20 9.30
CA ARG A 296 -12.30 18.40 9.94
C ARG A 296 -12.32 18.26 11.46
N VAL A 297 -11.94 19.31 12.18
CA VAL A 297 -12.03 19.34 13.66
C VAL A 297 -13.51 19.32 14.07
N GLN A 298 -13.87 18.28 14.81
CA GLN A 298 -15.20 18.07 15.40
C GLN A 298 -15.29 18.69 16.80
N GLN A 299 -14.23 18.57 17.61
CA GLN A 299 -14.23 18.99 19.01
C GLN A 299 -12.80 19.21 19.53
N ILE A 300 -12.63 20.21 20.39
CA ILE A 300 -11.42 20.45 21.18
C ILE A 300 -11.71 20.14 22.66
N TYR A 301 -10.75 19.50 23.32
CA TYR A 301 -10.70 19.29 24.77
C TYR A 301 -9.40 19.89 25.28
N ALA A 302 -9.41 20.58 26.43
CA ALA A 302 -8.18 20.94 27.13
C ALA A 302 -7.57 19.69 27.80
N CYS A 303 -6.24 19.66 27.99
CA CYS A 303 -5.55 18.45 28.48
C CYS A 303 -5.99 17.98 29.88
N ASP A 304 -6.41 18.91 30.76
CA ASP A 304 -6.98 18.63 32.07
C ASP A 304 -8.30 17.82 31.98
N GLN A 305 -9.13 18.14 31.00
CA GLN A 305 -10.42 17.50 30.72
C GLN A 305 -10.28 16.22 29.88
N ALA A 306 -9.15 16.05 29.20
CA ALA A 306 -8.93 14.95 28.25
C ALA A 306 -8.53 13.61 28.89
N ALA A 307 -8.42 13.50 30.22
CA ALA A 307 -7.91 12.31 30.92
C ALA A 307 -8.59 10.98 30.54
N ALA A 308 -9.90 11.01 30.22
CA ALA A 308 -10.67 9.83 29.79
C ALA A 308 -10.42 9.40 28.32
N ILE A 309 -9.72 10.21 27.53
CA ILE A 309 -9.51 9.99 26.09
C ILE A 309 -8.17 9.29 25.85
N GLY A 310 -8.18 7.97 25.60
CA GLY A 310 -6.98 7.21 25.24
C GLY A 310 -5.85 7.20 26.28
N GLY A 311 -6.19 7.42 27.55
CA GLY A 311 -5.21 7.61 28.62
C GLY A 311 -4.56 9.00 28.62
N GLY A 312 -5.32 10.02 28.24
CA GLY A 312 -5.00 11.44 28.42
C GLY A 312 -3.87 12.00 27.56
N CYS A 313 -3.52 13.25 27.86
CA CYS A 313 -2.31 13.89 27.36
C CYS A 313 -1.05 13.25 27.96
N ARG A 314 0.02 13.22 27.16
CA ARG A 314 1.33 12.62 27.49
C ARG A 314 2.53 13.44 27.00
N LEU A 315 2.32 14.34 26.04
CA LEU A 315 3.32 15.30 25.54
C LEU A 315 3.36 16.57 26.40
N THR A 316 2.17 17.03 26.81
CA THR A 316 2.01 17.99 27.89
C THR A 316 2.13 17.26 29.21
N ALA A 317 3.08 17.67 30.05
CA ALA A 317 3.18 17.16 31.41
C ALA A 317 1.92 17.58 32.18
N ALA A 318 1.23 16.62 32.80
CA ALA A 318 0.18 16.95 33.75
C ALA A 318 0.78 17.86 34.85
N ALA A 319 0.13 18.99 35.12
CA ALA A 319 0.56 19.92 36.16
C ALA A 319 0.77 19.15 37.47
N GLY A 320 1.96 19.29 38.05
CA GLY A 320 2.59 18.21 38.81
C GLY A 320 1.74 17.63 39.93
N ALA A 321 1.67 16.31 39.99
CA ALA A 321 1.25 15.63 41.22
C ALA A 321 2.17 16.10 42.36
N PRO A 322 1.63 16.62 43.48
CA PRO A 322 2.45 17.06 44.59
C PRO A 322 3.16 15.86 45.25
N ALA A 323 4.38 16.11 45.72
CA ALA A 323 5.17 15.18 46.54
C ALA A 323 4.82 15.31 48.03
#